data_AF-A0A5A7RR02-F1
#
_entry.id   AF-A0A5A7RR02-F1
#
_cell.length_a   1.000
_cell.length_b   1.000
_cell.length_c   1.000
_cell.angle_alpha   90.00
_cell.angle_beta   90.00
_cell.angle_gamma   90.00
#
_symmetry.space_group_name_H-M   'P 1'
#
loop_
_entity.id
_entity.type
_entity.pdbx_description
1 polymer ?
#
loop_
_entity_poly.entity_id
_entity_poly.type
_entity_poly.pdbx_seq_one_letter_code
_entity_poly.pdbx_strand_id
1 'polypeptide(L)'
;MRLAALAFLLIILISPFIGFSSAQDNGNNNEHFPALMFLVIEPVGPAIAQVEPLGHHSFKFMFYNGGYFQTNLYAFWTEFRVEVEGKGWTAYVEPTRTYFYPSEKKYGVINVEAGARPSNFAYIHLYGKFRDIYGFWHHGNYTFQVRTTQYHSFDARIEEVFVKARQDDIYSVPITVRNFGNYEDRFYLEPEYLPPGWKITFSDPVLVIPPGGEATTYIHFATPHESMYLQYSSYLIRIRVGAEGASPKLVAMIVSMEGFHLTPAQIVAMVTTMPSILILALIATFSRYYNNPCNFIPKPWEEEADELRKMKPKERKEIIKKMKEEWLSSRYYCKEEFKKQKELERLRKLKERKEKKLEEKIKKSWEKSWKEMEEKWENEVKLIDEEYKKGKEKIEKKWREASKVIKIEKPEIPKPEYPPKPKKLSSPSIPRYFIDERRCILIEPDEVSIKRVMMALKNNAMIANGEKLKIEQKGKEIRSRIRMQINAIERKIDTEIEKARMEKHKKAEKEKLLKKIGK
;
A
#
# COMPACT_ATOMS: atom_id res chain seq x y z
N MET A 1 67.90 85.40 -34.08
CA MET A 1 68.59 84.51 -33.12
C MET A 1 67.98 84.45 -31.71
N ARG A 2 67.19 85.42 -31.23
CA ARG A 2 66.60 85.37 -29.87
C ARG A 2 65.31 84.55 -29.71
N LEU A 3 64.55 84.32 -30.79
CA LEU A 3 63.35 83.46 -30.78
C LEU A 3 63.69 81.96 -30.76
N ALA A 4 64.80 81.55 -31.40
CA ALA A 4 65.23 80.16 -31.44
C ALA A 4 65.74 79.68 -30.07
N ALA A 5 66.47 80.52 -29.33
CA ALA A 5 66.93 80.19 -27.98
C ALA A 5 65.79 80.08 -26.97
N LEU A 6 64.75 80.91 -27.08
CA LEU A 6 63.58 80.84 -26.19
C LEU A 6 62.72 79.61 -26.50
N ALA A 7 62.58 79.26 -27.79
CA ALA A 7 61.90 78.02 -28.21
C ALA A 7 62.66 76.77 -27.76
N PHE A 8 64.00 76.77 -27.80
CA PHE A 8 64.81 75.64 -27.35
C PHE A 8 64.73 75.45 -25.82
N LEU A 9 64.69 76.56 -25.06
CA LEU A 9 64.56 76.53 -23.60
C LEU A 9 63.14 76.13 -23.17
N LEU A 10 62.10 76.52 -23.92
CA LEU A 10 60.74 76.02 -23.76
C LEU A 10 60.61 74.53 -24.13
N ILE A 11 61.27 74.06 -25.19
CA ILE A 11 61.25 72.64 -25.58
C ILE A 11 61.96 71.77 -24.53
N ILE A 12 63.04 72.25 -23.89
CA ILE A 12 63.72 71.56 -22.79
C ILE A 12 62.92 71.62 -21.47
N LEU A 13 62.15 72.68 -21.24
CA LEU A 13 61.24 72.77 -20.08
C LEU A 13 59.93 71.99 -20.28
N ILE A 14 59.51 71.76 -21.53
CA ILE A 14 58.32 70.96 -21.90
C ILE A 14 58.70 69.49 -22.16
N SER A 15 59.98 69.14 -22.34
CA SER A 15 60.39 67.76 -22.62
C SER A 15 60.07 66.71 -21.53
N PRO A 16 59.87 67.01 -20.23
CA PRO A 16 59.31 66.01 -19.32
C PRO A 16 57.78 65.82 -19.45
N PHE A 17 57.10 66.62 -20.28
CA PHE A 17 55.64 66.56 -20.53
C PHE A 17 55.27 65.98 -21.91
N ILE A 18 56.23 65.66 -22.78
CA ILE A 18 55.97 64.98 -24.06
C ILE A 18 56.16 63.48 -23.84
N GLY A 19 55.03 62.77 -23.73
CA GLY A 19 54.95 61.36 -23.41
C GLY A 19 55.74 60.47 -24.37
N PHE A 20 56.68 59.71 -23.83
CA PHE A 20 57.07 58.43 -24.41
C PHE A 20 56.05 57.39 -23.97
N SER A 21 55.10 57.13 -24.87
CA SER A 21 54.16 56.02 -24.78
C SER A 21 54.88 54.71 -25.07
N SER A 22 55.13 53.90 -24.03
CA SER A 22 55.32 52.46 -24.20
C SER A 22 55.05 51.73 -22.88
N ALA A 23 53.82 51.24 -22.72
CA ALA A 23 53.50 49.90 -22.24
C ALA A 23 51.98 49.81 -21.98
N GLN A 24 51.33 48.86 -22.65
CA GLN A 24 50.12 48.20 -22.14
C GLN A 24 50.37 47.77 -20.67
N ASP A 25 49.41 47.82 -19.74
CA ASP A 25 48.21 47.00 -19.80
C ASP A 25 47.22 47.40 -18.68
N ASN A 26 45.93 47.23 -18.96
CA ASN A 26 44.80 47.15 -18.02
C ASN A 26 44.53 48.29 -17.00
N GLY A 27 43.61 49.17 -17.41
CA GLY A 27 42.48 49.62 -16.60
C GLY A 27 42.73 49.90 -15.12
N ASN A 28 43.13 51.14 -14.83
CA ASN A 28 42.62 52.06 -13.78
C ASN A 28 43.71 52.96 -13.17
N ASN A 29 44.95 52.90 -13.65
CA ASN A 29 46.05 53.69 -13.11
C ASN A 29 46.57 54.71 -14.14
N ASN A 30 46.11 55.96 -14.04
CA ASN A 30 46.82 57.12 -14.61
C ASN A 30 48.10 57.32 -13.77
N GLU A 31 49.11 56.48 -13.97
CA GLU A 31 50.42 56.70 -13.37
C GLU A 31 51.10 57.89 -14.03
N HIS A 32 51.29 58.94 -13.24
CA HIS A 32 51.97 60.16 -13.67
C HIS A 32 53.47 59.93 -13.59
N PHE A 33 54.20 60.16 -14.69
CA PHE A 33 55.66 60.02 -14.77
C PHE A 33 56.24 58.59 -14.57
N PRO A 34 55.71 57.55 -15.25
CA PRO A 34 56.13 56.16 -15.06
C PRO A 34 57.59 55.91 -15.43
N ALA A 35 58.20 56.74 -16.29
CA ALA A 35 59.63 56.66 -16.60
C ALA A 35 60.52 57.24 -15.49
N LEU A 36 60.01 58.21 -14.71
CA LEU A 36 60.79 58.89 -13.67
C LEU A 36 60.66 58.17 -12.33
N MET A 37 59.47 57.71 -11.97
CA MET A 37 59.17 57.10 -10.69
C MET A 37 58.14 55.98 -10.89
N PHE A 38 58.41 54.80 -10.34
CA PHE A 38 57.42 53.71 -10.22
C PHE A 38 57.88 52.71 -9.16
N LEU A 39 56.93 52.04 -8.51
CA LEU A 39 57.23 51.11 -7.43
C LEU A 39 57.51 49.72 -7.99
N VAL A 40 58.73 49.24 -7.79
CA VAL A 40 59.07 47.85 -8.08
C VAL A 40 59.00 47.05 -6.79
N ILE A 41 58.33 45.90 -6.84
CA ILE A 41 58.27 44.91 -5.77
C ILE A 41 58.81 43.58 -6.31
N GLU A 42 59.83 43.04 -5.66
CA GLU A 42 60.48 41.79 -6.05
C GLU A 42 60.59 40.84 -4.85
N PRO A 43 60.41 39.52 -5.04
CA PRO A 43 60.59 38.55 -3.98
C PRO A 43 62.08 38.41 -3.64
N VAL A 44 62.38 38.27 -2.36
CA VAL A 44 63.72 37.90 -1.88
C VAL A 44 63.69 36.41 -1.55
N GLY A 45 64.07 35.60 -2.54
CA GLY A 45 64.03 34.14 -2.45
C GLY A 45 62.83 33.54 -3.19
N PRO A 46 62.42 32.30 -2.85
CA PRO A 46 61.34 31.62 -3.55
C PRO A 46 60.00 32.31 -3.31
N ALA A 47 59.29 32.62 -4.40
CA ALA A 47 57.93 33.17 -4.34
C ALA A 47 56.85 32.11 -4.05
N ILE A 48 57.27 30.85 -3.86
CA ILE A 48 56.40 29.70 -3.59
C ILE A 48 56.88 29.02 -2.32
N ALA A 49 55.97 28.74 -1.39
CA ALA A 49 56.28 28.01 -0.16
C ALA A 49 55.27 26.89 0.12
N GLN A 50 55.71 25.87 0.85
CA GLN A 50 54.85 24.82 1.37
C GLN A 50 54.68 25.02 2.88
N VAL A 51 53.43 24.99 3.36
CA VAL A 51 53.08 25.26 4.77
C VAL A 51 52.18 24.16 5.29
N GLU A 52 52.43 23.67 6.50
CA GLU A 52 51.55 22.71 7.18
C GLU A 52 50.28 23.40 7.70
N PRO A 53 49.14 22.68 7.82
CA PRO A 53 47.97 23.22 8.53
C PRO A 53 48.33 23.71 9.93
N LEU A 54 47.77 24.84 10.36
CA LEU A 54 48.14 25.55 11.60
C LEU A 54 49.60 26.07 11.64
N GLY A 55 50.36 25.92 10.56
CA GLY A 55 51.70 26.46 10.40
C GLY A 55 51.70 27.90 9.87
N HIS A 56 52.89 28.49 9.83
CA HIS A 56 53.11 29.84 9.31
C HIS A 56 54.35 29.89 8.40
N HIS A 57 54.38 30.85 7.48
CA HIS A 57 55.52 31.12 6.61
C HIS A 57 55.67 32.61 6.35
N SER A 58 56.91 33.08 6.22
CA SER A 58 57.22 34.49 6.00
C SER A 58 57.95 34.69 4.68
N PHE A 59 57.32 35.34 3.71
CA PHE A 59 57.98 35.78 2.49
C PHE A 59 58.70 37.10 2.71
N LYS A 60 59.93 37.21 2.24
CA LYS A 60 60.65 38.49 2.18
C LYS A 60 60.47 39.10 0.80
N PHE A 61 60.26 40.40 0.74
CA PHE A 61 60.24 41.15 -0.51
C PHE A 61 61.10 42.40 -0.40
N MET A 62 61.63 42.82 -1.54
CA MET A 62 62.38 44.05 -1.71
C MET A 62 61.51 45.03 -2.50
N PHE A 63 61.55 46.30 -2.12
CA PHE A 63 60.87 47.36 -2.85
C PHE A 63 61.79 48.57 -3.04
N TYR A 64 61.68 49.20 -4.19
CA TYR A 64 62.52 50.34 -4.58
C TYR A 64 61.88 51.13 -5.73
N ASN A 65 62.44 52.31 -6.02
CA ASN A 65 62.04 53.09 -7.18
C ASN A 65 62.75 52.57 -8.45
N GLY A 66 61.98 52.07 -9.41
CA GLY A 66 62.51 51.59 -10.69
C GLY A 66 62.80 52.70 -11.70
N GLY A 67 62.33 53.92 -11.45
CA GLY A 67 62.47 55.03 -12.39
C GLY A 67 63.81 55.76 -12.30
N TYR A 68 64.08 56.65 -13.26
CA TYR A 68 65.35 57.40 -13.34
C TYR A 68 65.55 58.43 -12.22
N PHE A 69 64.52 58.73 -11.44
CA PHE A 69 64.59 59.71 -10.37
C PHE A 69 65.24 59.14 -9.11
N GLN A 70 66.52 59.46 -8.89
CA GLN A 70 67.36 58.89 -7.83
C GLN A 70 67.94 60.02 -6.97
N THR A 71 67.42 60.21 -5.75
CA THR A 71 67.86 61.26 -4.81
C THR A 71 67.61 60.85 -3.36
N ASN A 72 68.28 61.52 -2.42
CA ASN A 72 68.11 61.36 -0.97
C ASN A 72 67.52 62.62 -0.30
N LEU A 73 67.07 63.61 -1.09
CA LEU A 73 66.59 64.89 -0.56
C LEU A 73 65.18 64.82 0.04
N TYR A 74 64.39 63.84 -0.36
CA TYR A 74 63.06 63.58 0.19
C TYR A 74 62.75 62.09 0.14
N ALA A 75 61.87 61.63 1.03
CA ALA A 75 61.44 60.23 1.09
C ALA A 75 60.01 60.06 0.55
N PHE A 76 59.77 58.99 -0.19
CA PHE A 76 58.44 58.57 -0.60
C PHE A 76 57.68 57.98 0.58
N TRP A 77 56.45 58.45 0.80
CA TRP A 77 55.54 57.81 1.73
C TRP A 77 54.90 56.59 1.08
N THR A 78 55.13 55.40 1.64
CA THR A 78 54.75 54.12 1.03
C THR A 78 53.78 53.34 1.92
N GLU A 79 52.75 52.77 1.31
CA GLU A 79 51.76 51.91 1.96
C GLU A 79 51.74 50.53 1.29
N PHE A 80 51.61 49.47 2.10
CA PHE A 80 51.45 48.10 1.66
C PHE A 80 50.15 47.49 2.19
N ARG A 81 49.50 46.69 1.34
CA ARG A 81 48.32 45.90 1.67
C ARG A 81 48.46 44.51 1.06
N VAL A 82 47.91 43.51 1.74
CA VAL A 82 47.85 42.14 1.22
C VAL A 82 46.39 41.71 1.07
N GLU A 83 46.11 41.00 -0.01
CA GLU A 83 44.85 40.28 -0.22
C GLU A 83 45.15 38.80 -0.46
N VAL A 84 44.30 37.92 0.09
CA VAL A 84 44.49 36.47 0.04
C VAL A 84 43.39 35.85 -0.81
N GLU A 85 43.78 35.21 -1.91
CA GLU A 85 42.91 34.39 -2.73
C GLU A 85 43.10 32.92 -2.33
N GLY A 86 42.31 32.46 -1.37
CA GLY A 86 42.31 31.07 -0.91
C GLY A 86 41.55 30.89 0.40
N LYS A 87 40.78 29.81 0.53
CA LYS A 87 40.01 29.52 1.76
C LYS A 87 40.93 29.04 2.87
N GLY A 88 40.71 29.53 4.09
CA GLY A 88 41.43 29.08 5.28
C GLY A 88 42.87 29.57 5.39
N TRP A 89 43.23 30.62 4.66
CA TRP A 89 44.54 31.28 4.72
C TRP A 89 44.39 32.72 5.20
N THR A 90 45.33 33.19 6.00
CA THR A 90 45.41 34.58 6.46
C THR A 90 46.80 35.12 6.21
N ALA A 91 46.91 36.39 5.83
CA ALA A 91 48.22 37.01 5.62
C ALA A 91 48.21 38.49 6.01
N TYR A 92 49.37 38.98 6.46
CA TYR A 92 49.62 40.38 6.77
C TYR A 92 51.03 40.79 6.36
N VAL A 93 51.23 42.09 6.13
CA VAL A 93 52.51 42.66 5.66
C VAL A 93 53.12 43.58 6.70
N GLU A 94 54.44 43.49 6.86
CA GLU A 94 55.23 44.35 7.72
C GLU A 94 56.45 44.90 6.95
N PRO A 95 56.65 46.23 6.92
CA PRO A 95 55.79 47.26 7.46
C PRO A 95 54.54 47.48 6.58
N THR A 96 53.41 47.84 7.20
CA THR A 96 52.22 48.31 6.45
C THR A 96 52.40 49.72 5.87
N ARG A 97 53.24 50.54 6.52
CA ARG A 97 53.58 51.90 6.10
C ARG A 97 55.03 52.20 6.41
N THR A 98 55.72 52.88 5.49
CA THR A 98 57.11 53.29 5.69
C THR A 98 57.48 54.46 4.79
N TYR A 99 58.68 54.98 4.98
CA TYR A 99 59.28 55.98 4.11
C TYR A 99 60.52 55.40 3.46
N PHE A 100 60.77 55.68 2.17
CA PHE A 100 62.03 55.32 1.55
C PHE A 100 62.55 56.39 0.58
N TYR A 101 63.86 56.58 0.54
CA TYR A 101 64.48 57.52 -0.41
C TYR A 101 64.45 56.96 -1.83
N PRO A 102 64.23 57.77 -2.86
CA PRO A 102 64.22 57.31 -4.25
C PRO A 102 65.46 56.49 -4.68
N SER A 103 66.63 56.74 -4.07
CA SER A 103 67.86 55.95 -4.32
C SER A 103 68.08 54.73 -3.42
N GLU A 104 67.18 54.43 -2.49
CA GLU A 104 67.34 53.29 -1.58
C GLU A 104 66.47 52.09 -1.96
N LYS A 105 66.95 50.90 -1.58
CA LYS A 105 66.18 49.67 -1.59
C LYS A 105 65.82 49.29 -0.16
N LYS A 106 64.56 48.96 0.09
CA LYS A 106 64.09 48.50 1.40
C LYS A 106 63.44 47.13 1.29
N TYR A 107 63.25 46.52 2.45
CA TYR A 107 62.71 45.17 2.57
C TYR A 107 61.46 45.18 3.44
N GLY A 108 60.53 44.30 3.10
CA GLY A 108 59.37 43.97 3.91
C GLY A 108 59.19 42.46 4.01
N VAL A 109 58.27 42.06 4.87
CA VAL A 109 57.92 40.68 5.15
C VAL A 109 56.40 40.52 5.01
N ILE A 110 55.97 39.45 4.35
CA ILE A 110 54.58 39.00 4.37
C ILE A 110 54.52 37.74 5.21
N ASN A 111 53.79 37.80 6.32
CA ASN A 111 53.53 36.65 7.16
C ASN A 111 52.21 36.00 6.71
N VAL A 112 52.26 34.70 6.44
CA VAL A 112 51.13 33.89 5.97
C VAL A 112 50.90 32.78 6.98
N GLU A 113 49.65 32.59 7.38
CA GLU A 113 49.22 31.58 8.34
C GLU A 113 48.16 30.67 7.70
N ALA A 114 48.33 29.37 7.92
CA ALA A 114 47.39 28.35 7.50
C ALA A 114 46.39 28.05 8.63
N GLY A 115 45.09 28.04 8.33
CA GLY A 115 44.06 27.58 9.26
C GLY A 115 44.09 26.07 9.49
N ALA A 116 43.07 25.53 10.17
CA ALA A 116 42.94 24.09 10.40
C ALA A 116 42.59 23.29 9.13
N ARG A 117 41.98 23.95 8.13
CA ARG A 117 41.55 23.36 6.84
C ARG A 117 41.83 24.33 5.69
N PRO A 118 43.11 24.63 5.40
CA PRO A 118 43.48 25.53 4.32
C PRO A 118 43.21 24.87 2.96
N SER A 119 42.86 25.67 1.96
CA SER A 119 42.79 25.23 0.57
C SER A 119 44.17 24.85 0.02
N ASN A 120 44.22 23.95 -0.97
CA ASN A 120 45.46 23.38 -1.55
C ASN A 120 46.54 24.39 -1.91
N PHE A 121 46.11 25.49 -2.53
CA PHE A 121 46.96 26.61 -2.84
C PHE A 121 46.21 27.89 -2.50
N ALA A 122 46.97 28.93 -2.17
CA ALA A 122 46.46 30.29 -2.11
C ALA A 122 47.45 31.25 -2.76
N TYR A 123 46.90 32.31 -3.36
CA TYR A 123 47.68 33.41 -3.89
C TYR A 123 47.62 34.58 -2.92
N ILE A 124 48.79 35.12 -2.59
CA ILE A 124 48.96 36.23 -1.67
C ILE A 124 49.37 37.44 -2.50
N HIS A 125 48.41 38.31 -2.78
CA HIS A 125 48.62 39.50 -3.58
C HIS A 125 49.12 40.63 -2.69
N LEU A 126 50.39 41.01 -2.87
CA LEU A 126 50.96 42.19 -2.25
C LEU A 126 50.71 43.39 -3.17
N TYR A 127 50.06 44.41 -2.63
CA TYR A 127 49.89 45.71 -3.26
C TYR A 127 50.67 46.75 -2.48
N GLY A 128 51.58 47.44 -3.16
CA GLY A 128 52.26 48.61 -2.65
C GLY A 128 51.84 49.85 -3.43
N LYS A 129 51.90 50.99 -2.77
CA LYS A 129 51.86 52.29 -3.45
C LYS A 129 52.70 53.31 -2.71
N PHE A 130 53.30 54.25 -3.42
CA PHE A 130 53.96 55.39 -2.79
C PHE A 130 53.52 56.73 -3.35
N ARG A 131 53.62 57.76 -2.52
CA ARG A 131 53.30 59.15 -2.88
C ARG A 131 54.57 59.94 -3.20
N ASP A 132 54.61 60.55 -4.37
CA ASP A 132 55.71 61.40 -4.81
C ASP A 132 55.63 62.85 -4.27
N ILE A 133 56.63 63.68 -4.59
CA ILE A 133 56.70 65.10 -4.20
C ILE A 133 55.60 65.97 -4.82
N TYR A 134 55.02 65.53 -5.92
CA TYR A 134 53.92 66.22 -6.58
C TYR A 134 52.56 65.74 -6.06
N GLY A 135 52.57 64.76 -5.16
CA GLY A 135 51.40 64.21 -4.50
C GLY A 135 50.71 63.09 -5.27
N PHE A 136 51.29 62.60 -6.37
CA PHE A 136 50.76 61.49 -7.17
C PHE A 136 51.12 60.13 -6.58
N TRP A 137 50.27 59.15 -6.86
CA TRP A 137 50.41 57.77 -6.37
C TRP A 137 50.94 56.85 -7.47
N HIS A 138 51.96 56.09 -7.11
CA HIS A 138 52.60 55.08 -7.95
C HIS A 138 52.36 53.71 -7.34
N HIS A 139 51.92 52.73 -8.13
CA HIS A 139 51.53 51.42 -7.63
C HIS A 139 52.56 50.37 -8.02
N GLY A 140 52.60 49.29 -7.25
CA GLY A 140 53.37 48.11 -7.55
C GLY A 140 52.70 46.91 -6.93
N ASN A 141 52.73 45.78 -7.61
CA ASN A 141 52.12 44.55 -7.10
C ASN A 141 52.99 43.34 -7.38
N TYR A 142 52.92 42.36 -6.48
CA TYR A 142 53.57 41.08 -6.65
C TYR A 142 52.71 39.98 -6.00
N THR A 143 52.64 38.81 -6.61
CA THR A 143 51.84 37.69 -6.09
C THR A 143 52.74 36.55 -5.65
N PHE A 144 52.60 36.14 -4.38
CA PHE A 144 53.23 34.94 -3.82
C PHE A 144 52.25 33.77 -3.86
N GLN A 145 52.77 32.55 -3.89
CA GLN A 145 51.96 31.33 -3.83
C GLN A 145 52.32 30.52 -2.58
N VAL A 146 51.31 30.10 -1.83
CA VAL A 146 51.48 29.08 -0.79
C VAL A 146 50.77 27.81 -1.18
N ARG A 147 51.36 26.66 -0.85
CA ARG A 147 50.78 25.34 -0.99
C ARG A 147 50.67 24.72 0.39
N THR A 148 49.53 24.14 0.73
CA THR A 148 49.45 23.36 1.98
C THR A 148 50.12 22.01 1.78
N THR A 149 50.72 21.45 2.83
CA THR A 149 51.04 20.02 2.87
C THR A 149 49.75 19.19 2.80
N GLN A 150 49.88 17.92 2.41
CA GLN A 150 48.76 17.00 2.44
C GLN A 150 48.29 16.81 3.88
N TYR A 151 46.99 16.90 4.10
CA TYR A 151 46.39 16.65 5.41
C TYR A 151 45.11 15.85 5.28
N HIS A 152 44.89 15.02 6.29
CA HIS A 152 43.76 14.11 6.34
C HIS A 152 42.71 14.67 7.30
N SER A 153 41.48 14.83 6.82
CA SER A 153 40.36 15.17 7.68
C SER A 153 39.11 14.58 7.05
N PHE A 154 38.35 13.83 7.83
CA PHE A 154 37.12 13.24 7.32
C PHE A 154 36.10 13.08 8.44
N ASP A 155 34.86 12.88 8.02
CA ASP A 155 33.77 12.49 8.90
C ASP A 155 33.03 11.29 8.31
N ALA A 156 32.45 10.48 9.18
CA ALA A 156 31.70 9.31 8.81
C ALA A 156 30.43 9.24 9.65
N ARG A 157 29.30 8.94 9.01
CA ARG A 157 28.00 8.89 9.67
C ARG A 157 27.18 7.72 9.15
N ILE A 158 26.59 6.97 10.07
CA ILE A 158 25.50 6.03 9.77
C ILE A 158 24.19 6.80 9.84
N GLU A 159 23.35 6.70 8.81
CA GLU A 159 22.09 7.45 8.77
C GLU A 159 21.05 6.86 9.75
N GLU A 160 20.94 5.53 9.78
CA GLU A 160 20.05 4.80 10.70
C GLU A 160 20.86 4.16 11.84
N VAL A 161 20.98 4.89 12.96
CA VAL A 161 21.70 4.42 14.15
C VAL A 161 20.92 3.40 14.98
N PHE A 162 19.63 3.18 14.69
CA PHE A 162 18.78 2.22 15.39
C PHE A 162 17.96 1.40 14.39
N VAL A 163 18.19 0.09 14.36
CA VAL A 163 17.51 -0.84 13.45
C VAL A 163 16.66 -1.81 14.27
N LYS A 164 15.37 -1.92 13.94
CA LYS A 164 14.51 -3.01 14.44
C LYS A 164 14.62 -4.18 13.48
N ALA A 165 15.23 -5.26 13.93
CA ALA A 165 15.48 -6.45 13.15
C ALA A 165 14.69 -7.66 13.66
N ARG A 166 14.38 -8.58 12.75
CA ARG A 166 13.90 -9.93 13.03
C ARG A 166 15.08 -10.89 13.02
N GLN A 167 14.93 -12.05 13.66
CA GLN A 167 15.91 -13.14 13.54
C GLN A 167 15.90 -13.70 12.11
N ASP A 168 17.04 -14.23 11.67
CA ASP A 168 17.23 -14.91 10.37
C ASP A 168 16.93 -14.03 9.15
N ASP A 169 17.24 -12.74 9.22
CA ASP A 169 16.95 -11.76 8.19
C ASP A 169 18.17 -10.88 7.88
N ILE A 170 18.18 -10.23 6.73
CA ILE A 170 19.31 -9.43 6.23
C ILE A 170 18.90 -7.97 6.13
N TYR A 171 19.68 -7.09 6.74
CA TYR A 171 19.43 -5.66 6.79
C TYR A 171 20.55 -4.92 6.07
N SER A 172 20.20 -3.78 5.47
CA SER A 172 21.13 -2.91 4.75
C SER A 172 20.99 -1.49 5.29
N VAL A 173 22.09 -0.92 5.79
CA VAL A 173 22.11 0.42 6.39
C VAL A 173 23.14 1.29 5.68
N PRO A 174 22.78 2.50 5.23
CA PRO A 174 23.73 3.40 4.57
C PRO A 174 24.72 4.01 5.58
N ILE A 175 25.98 4.06 5.18
CA ILE A 175 27.05 4.80 5.83
C ILE A 175 27.67 5.77 4.83
N THR A 176 27.78 7.02 5.25
CA THR A 176 28.26 8.11 4.41
C THR A 176 29.58 8.63 4.97
N VAL A 177 30.58 8.76 4.10
CA VAL A 177 31.92 9.25 4.42
C VAL A 177 32.20 10.51 3.61
N ARG A 178 32.68 11.55 4.28
CA ARG A 178 32.97 12.85 3.65
C ARG A 178 34.42 13.24 3.85
N ASN A 179 35.10 13.57 2.76
CA ASN A 179 36.50 13.98 2.78
C ASN A 179 36.59 15.51 2.94
N PHE A 180 37.11 15.96 4.09
CA PHE A 180 37.46 17.36 4.39
C PHE A 180 38.97 17.65 4.22
N GLY A 181 39.75 16.63 3.87
CA GLY A 181 41.13 16.73 3.47
C GLY A 181 41.27 17.50 2.16
N ASN A 182 42.51 17.83 1.84
CA ASN A 182 42.85 18.64 0.68
C ASN A 182 43.30 17.81 -0.53
N TYR A 183 43.41 16.49 -0.40
CA TYR A 183 43.77 15.59 -1.50
C TYR A 183 42.82 14.38 -1.56
N GLU A 184 42.86 13.63 -2.67
CA GLU A 184 42.04 12.42 -2.85
C GLU A 184 42.52 11.32 -1.89
N ASP A 185 41.61 10.81 -1.06
CA ASP A 185 41.96 9.86 -0.01
C ASP A 185 41.19 8.55 -0.16
N ARG A 186 41.78 7.47 0.39
CA ARG A 186 41.21 6.13 0.40
C ARG A 186 40.70 5.81 1.79
N PHE A 187 39.40 5.61 1.91
CA PHE A 187 38.73 5.28 3.15
C PHE A 187 38.42 3.79 3.21
N TYR A 188 38.86 3.13 4.28
CA TYR A 188 38.67 1.70 4.53
C TYR A 188 37.60 1.52 5.60
N LEU A 189 36.58 0.71 5.31
CA LEU A 189 35.51 0.36 6.23
C LEU A 189 35.73 -1.05 6.75
N GLU A 190 35.83 -1.18 8.07
CA GLU A 190 36.06 -2.46 8.74
C GLU A 190 35.17 -2.59 9.98
N PRO A 191 34.67 -3.78 10.30
CA PRO A 191 33.98 -3.99 11.56
C PRO A 191 34.98 -3.96 12.72
N GLU A 192 34.76 -3.06 13.68
CA GLU A 192 35.54 -3.01 14.92
C GLU A 192 34.94 -3.94 15.98
N TYR A 193 33.62 -3.94 16.09
CA TYR A 193 32.89 -4.78 17.03
C TYR A 193 31.61 -5.32 16.39
N LEU A 194 31.45 -6.62 16.50
CA LEU A 194 30.26 -7.34 16.09
C LEU A 194 29.79 -8.24 17.23
N PRO A 195 28.47 -8.38 17.43
CA PRO A 195 27.96 -9.39 18.35
C PRO A 195 28.36 -10.81 17.90
N PRO A 196 28.52 -11.76 18.83
CA PRO A 196 28.93 -13.12 18.49
C PRO A 196 27.99 -13.78 17.47
N GLY A 197 28.56 -14.39 16.42
CA GLY A 197 27.81 -15.12 15.39
C GLY A 197 27.19 -14.25 14.28
N TRP A 198 27.28 -12.93 14.38
CA TRP A 198 26.79 -12.02 13.34
C TRP A 198 27.75 -11.98 12.15
N LYS A 199 27.20 -11.85 10.95
CA LYS A 199 27.96 -11.66 9.72
C LYS A 199 27.65 -10.29 9.14
N ILE A 200 28.70 -9.58 8.74
CA ILE A 200 28.61 -8.25 8.13
C ILE A 200 29.44 -8.23 6.85
N THR A 201 29.00 -7.47 5.87
CA THR A 201 29.75 -7.14 4.66
C THR A 201 29.41 -5.71 4.24
N PHE A 202 30.27 -5.10 3.43
CA PHE A 202 30.02 -3.79 2.84
C PHE A 202 29.75 -3.98 1.34
N SER A 203 28.93 -3.10 0.74
CA SER A 203 28.83 -3.01 -0.72
C SER A 203 30.21 -2.69 -1.31
N ASP A 204 30.80 -1.60 -0.82
CA ASP A 204 32.16 -1.18 -1.15
C ASP A 204 32.95 -0.97 0.16
N PRO A 205 33.94 -1.83 0.48
CA PRO A 205 34.75 -1.71 1.69
C PRO A 205 35.84 -0.63 1.58
N VAL A 206 36.13 -0.16 0.37
CA VAL A 206 37.12 0.90 0.10
C VAL A 206 36.48 1.98 -0.75
N LEU A 207 36.52 3.22 -0.26
CA LEU A 207 35.98 4.39 -0.95
C LEU A 207 37.13 5.32 -1.36
N VAL A 208 37.14 5.75 -2.62
CA VAL A 208 38.07 6.79 -3.11
C VAL A 208 37.29 8.08 -3.23
N ILE A 209 37.60 9.08 -2.39
CA ILE A 209 36.80 10.30 -2.29
C ILE A 209 37.70 11.52 -2.53
N PRO A 210 37.38 12.36 -3.53
CA PRO A 210 38.14 13.58 -3.80
C PRO A 210 37.91 14.62 -2.68
N PRO A 211 38.76 15.67 -2.61
CA PRO A 211 38.62 16.75 -1.63
C PRO A 211 37.24 17.40 -1.66
N GLY A 212 36.59 17.53 -0.51
CA GLY A 212 35.25 18.10 -0.38
C GLY A 212 34.13 17.17 -0.85
N GLY A 213 34.46 16.02 -1.43
CA GLY A 213 33.52 15.00 -1.90
C GLY A 213 32.95 14.16 -0.76
N GLU A 214 31.90 13.43 -1.09
CA GLU A 214 31.17 12.54 -0.19
C GLU A 214 30.76 11.28 -0.95
N ALA A 215 30.82 10.13 -0.29
CA ALA A 215 30.41 8.85 -0.84
C ALA A 215 29.62 8.05 0.20
N THR A 216 28.56 7.39 -0.26
CA THR A 216 27.71 6.52 0.56
C THR A 216 27.87 5.09 0.10
N THR A 217 28.09 4.18 1.05
CA THR A 217 28.11 2.73 0.85
C THR A 217 27.14 2.08 1.83
N TYR A 218 26.83 0.80 1.63
CA TYR A 218 25.88 0.08 2.46
C TYR A 218 26.56 -0.97 3.31
N ILE A 219 26.16 -1.01 4.57
CA ILE A 219 26.49 -2.04 5.54
C ILE A 219 25.40 -3.11 5.45
N HIS A 220 25.75 -4.32 5.08
CA HIS A 220 24.85 -5.46 5.09
C HIS A 220 25.17 -6.35 6.27
N PHE A 221 24.18 -6.65 7.10
CA PHE A 221 24.36 -7.61 8.19
C PHE A 221 23.21 -8.60 8.24
N ALA A 222 23.53 -9.84 8.63
CA ALA A 222 22.57 -10.90 8.85
C ALA A 222 22.41 -11.13 10.36
N THR A 223 21.17 -11.13 10.83
CA THR A 223 20.83 -11.44 12.22
C THR A 223 20.75 -12.96 12.40
N PRO A 224 21.53 -13.56 13.33
CA PRO A 224 21.48 -15.00 13.55
C PRO A 224 20.20 -15.41 14.29
N HIS A 225 19.84 -16.69 14.18
CA HIS A 225 18.91 -17.31 15.10
C HIS A 225 19.53 -17.45 16.49
N GLU A 226 18.91 -16.87 17.52
CA GLU A 226 19.36 -17.00 18.90
C GLU A 226 18.50 -17.98 19.68
N SER A 227 17.19 -17.79 19.62
CA SER A 227 16.24 -18.62 20.35
C SER A 227 14.84 -18.52 19.74
N MET A 228 14.07 -19.59 19.92
CA MET A 228 12.64 -19.59 19.59
C MET A 228 11.84 -18.59 20.44
N TYR A 229 12.31 -18.26 21.65
CA TYR A 229 11.70 -17.25 22.52
C TYR A 229 12.64 -16.07 22.73
N LEU A 230 12.33 -14.92 22.14
CA LEU A 230 13.11 -13.69 22.26
C LEU A 230 12.18 -12.49 22.41
N GLN A 231 12.05 -11.97 23.62
CA GLN A 231 11.15 -10.86 23.92
C GLN A 231 11.72 -9.53 23.40
N TYR A 232 12.97 -9.21 23.76
CA TYR A 232 13.68 -8.03 23.25
C TYR A 232 15.16 -8.15 23.60
N SER A 233 16.03 -7.96 22.63
CA SER A 233 17.48 -7.86 22.84
C SER A 233 18.05 -6.72 22.00
N SER A 234 19.10 -6.09 22.49
CA SER A 234 19.75 -4.97 21.83
C SER A 234 21.23 -5.26 21.68
N TYR A 235 21.72 -5.11 20.44
CA TYR A 235 23.08 -5.40 20.05
C TYR A 235 23.75 -4.15 19.50
N LEU A 236 25.06 -4.01 19.74
CA LEU A 236 25.86 -2.92 19.20
C LEU A 236 26.68 -3.45 18.02
N ILE A 237 26.64 -2.75 16.89
CA ILE A 237 27.59 -2.93 15.80
C ILE A 237 28.43 -1.67 15.72
N ARG A 238 29.75 -1.83 15.69
CA ARG A 238 30.70 -0.72 15.58
C ARG A 238 31.58 -0.92 14.36
N ILE A 239 31.69 0.13 13.56
CA ILE A 239 32.45 0.15 12.32
C ILE A 239 33.53 1.21 12.46
N ARG A 240 34.74 0.80 12.10
CA ARG A 240 35.90 1.66 11.98
C ARG A 240 35.98 2.13 10.54
N VAL A 241 35.99 3.44 10.36
CA VAL A 241 36.34 4.08 9.10
C VAL A 241 37.75 4.64 9.27
N GLY A 242 38.70 4.07 8.54
CA GLY A 242 40.10 4.50 8.54
C GLY A 242 40.45 5.21 7.24
N ALA A 243 41.43 6.11 7.28
CA ALA A 243 42.11 6.64 6.11
C ALA A 243 43.61 6.57 6.35
N GLU A 244 44.40 6.50 5.29
CA GLU A 244 45.86 6.45 5.41
C GLU A 244 46.36 7.74 6.07
N GLY A 245 47.18 7.67 7.12
CA GLY A 245 47.69 8.88 7.81
C GLY A 245 46.68 9.64 8.69
N ALA A 246 45.41 9.20 8.79
CA ALA A 246 44.38 9.83 9.61
C ALA A 246 44.04 9.02 10.86
N SER A 247 43.61 9.70 11.93
CA SER A 247 42.98 9.00 13.06
C SER A 247 41.66 8.36 12.62
N PRO A 248 41.42 7.07 12.90
CA PRO A 248 40.19 6.40 12.50
C PRO A 248 38.97 7.02 13.20
N LYS A 249 37.82 6.99 12.51
CA LYS A 249 36.52 7.36 13.07
C LYS A 249 35.71 6.12 13.37
N LEU A 250 35.13 6.08 14.55
CA LEU A 250 34.27 4.98 14.99
C LEU A 250 32.83 5.43 14.89
N VAL A 251 32.04 4.68 14.14
CA VAL A 251 30.59 4.87 14.05
C VAL A 251 29.91 3.61 14.56
N ALA A 252 28.74 3.78 15.17
CA ALA A 252 28.02 2.67 15.76
C ALA A 252 26.54 2.74 15.45
N MET A 253 25.91 1.57 15.40
CA MET A 253 24.48 1.40 15.31
C MET A 253 24.01 0.35 16.33
N ILE A 254 22.80 0.53 16.83
CA ILE A 254 22.13 -0.39 17.73
C ILE A 254 21.11 -1.18 16.92
N VAL A 255 21.21 -2.49 16.95
CA VAL A 255 20.24 -3.38 16.34
C VAL A 255 19.42 -4.03 17.44
N SER A 256 18.13 -3.75 17.46
CA SER A 256 17.19 -4.40 18.36
C SER A 256 16.56 -5.60 17.65
N MET A 257 16.64 -6.77 18.28
CA MET A 257 16.04 -8.00 17.78
C MET A 257 14.80 -8.37 18.58
N GLU A 258 13.72 -8.64 17.84
CA GLU A 258 12.48 -9.18 18.35
C GLU A 258 12.20 -10.52 17.66
N GLY A 259 11.88 -11.54 18.46
CA GLY A 259 11.49 -12.85 17.97
C GLY A 259 10.08 -13.22 18.38
N PHE A 260 9.74 -14.50 18.19
CA PHE A 260 8.52 -15.03 18.76
C PHE A 260 8.62 -14.95 20.29
N HIS A 261 7.60 -14.37 20.92
CA HIS A 261 7.45 -14.38 22.37
C HIS A 261 5.97 -14.57 22.68
N LEU A 262 5.69 -15.43 23.65
CA LEU A 262 4.36 -15.56 24.23
C LEU A 262 4.29 -14.67 25.47
N THR A 263 3.24 -13.87 25.54
CA THR A 263 2.92 -13.17 26.80
C THR A 263 2.67 -14.20 27.91
N PRO A 264 2.89 -13.85 29.19
CA PRO A 264 2.62 -14.76 30.31
C PRO A 264 1.19 -15.33 30.27
N ALA A 265 0.21 -14.53 29.83
CA ALA A 265 -1.17 -14.97 29.63
C ALA A 265 -1.31 -16.05 28.55
N GLN A 266 -0.58 -15.93 27.43
CA GLN A 266 -0.59 -16.93 26.37
C GLN A 266 0.09 -18.24 26.79
N ILE A 267 1.17 -18.18 27.60
CA ILE A 267 1.80 -19.39 28.16
C ILE A 267 0.82 -20.13 29.07
N VAL A 268 0.15 -19.41 29.98
CA VAL A 268 -0.86 -19.99 30.89
C VAL A 268 -2.02 -20.60 30.10
N ALA A 269 -2.52 -19.91 29.07
CA ALA A 269 -3.56 -20.43 28.19
C ALA A 269 -3.11 -21.71 27.45
N MET A 270 -1.86 -21.77 26.99
CA MET A 270 -1.34 -22.95 26.29
C MET A 270 -1.17 -24.14 27.25
N VAL A 271 -0.63 -23.92 28.45
CA VAL A 271 -0.44 -24.96 29.48
C VAL A 271 -1.77 -25.50 30.00
N THR A 272 -2.79 -24.65 30.15
CA THR A 272 -4.12 -25.07 30.62
C THR A 272 -4.91 -25.84 29.56
N THR A 273 -4.73 -25.53 28.27
CA THR A 273 -5.48 -26.15 27.18
C THR A 273 -4.80 -27.36 26.53
N MET A 274 -3.46 -27.44 26.58
CA MET A 274 -2.66 -28.56 26.04
C MET A 274 -3.13 -29.94 26.52
N PRO A 275 -3.39 -30.17 27.82
CA PRO A 275 -3.85 -31.48 28.31
C PRO A 275 -5.17 -31.91 27.65
N SER A 276 -6.12 -30.99 27.51
CA SER A 276 -7.41 -31.26 26.85
C SER A 276 -7.24 -31.57 25.36
N ILE A 277 -6.35 -30.85 24.66
CA ILE A 277 -6.06 -31.10 23.24
C ILE A 277 -5.38 -32.47 23.06
N LEU A 278 -4.43 -32.82 23.92
CA LEU A 278 -3.76 -34.12 23.89
C LEU A 278 -4.72 -35.28 24.16
N ILE A 279 -5.64 -35.12 25.13
CA ILE A 279 -6.70 -36.10 25.40
C ILE A 279 -7.62 -36.25 24.18
N LEU A 280 -8.05 -35.15 23.56
CA LEU A 280 -8.87 -35.20 22.35
C LEU A 280 -8.14 -35.87 21.17
N ALA A 281 -6.84 -35.60 20.99
CA ALA A 281 -6.02 -36.24 19.99
C ALA A 281 -5.86 -37.75 20.26
N LEU A 282 -5.67 -38.15 21.51
CA LEU A 282 -5.65 -39.55 21.93
C LEU A 282 -6.98 -40.25 21.65
N ILE A 283 -8.10 -39.64 22.03
CA ILE A 283 -9.44 -40.20 21.76
C ILE A 283 -9.67 -40.33 20.25
N ALA A 284 -9.32 -39.32 19.46
CA ALA A 284 -9.48 -39.34 18.01
C ALA A 284 -8.59 -40.38 17.33
N THR A 285 -7.34 -40.53 17.77
CA THR A 285 -6.40 -41.54 17.24
C THR A 285 -6.83 -42.95 17.64
N PHE A 286 -7.26 -43.17 18.88
CA PHE A 286 -7.79 -44.44 19.36
C PHE A 286 -9.06 -44.83 18.59
N SER A 287 -10.00 -43.90 18.45
CA SER A 287 -11.21 -44.11 17.63
C SER A 287 -10.87 -44.44 16.18
N ARG A 288 -9.90 -43.72 15.57
CA ARG A 288 -9.45 -43.99 14.19
C ARG A 288 -8.75 -45.33 14.04
N TYR A 289 -8.02 -45.76 15.07
CA TYR A 289 -7.34 -47.05 15.10
C TYR A 289 -8.33 -48.22 15.12
N TYR A 290 -9.33 -48.16 16.01
CA TYR A 290 -10.34 -49.21 16.16
C TYR A 290 -11.38 -49.24 15.03
N ASN A 291 -11.72 -48.08 14.45
CA ASN A 291 -12.67 -48.00 13.34
C ASN A 291 -12.07 -48.40 11.97
N ASN A 292 -10.79 -48.74 11.90
CA ASN A 292 -10.15 -49.18 10.66
C ASN A 292 -9.95 -50.72 10.68
N PRO A 293 -10.76 -51.48 9.95
CA PRO A 293 -10.68 -52.95 9.94
C PRO A 293 -9.31 -53.47 9.47
N CYS A 294 -8.58 -52.68 8.66
CA CYS A 294 -7.27 -53.05 8.13
C CYS A 294 -6.13 -53.06 9.17
N ASN A 295 -6.38 -52.58 10.39
CA ASN A 295 -5.42 -52.70 11.49
C ASN A 295 -5.48 -54.06 12.19
N PHE A 296 -6.56 -54.84 11.97
CA PHE A 296 -6.80 -56.13 12.60
C PHE A 296 -6.52 -57.31 11.65
N ILE A 297 -5.84 -57.08 10.52
CA ILE A 297 -5.41 -58.15 9.63
C ILE A 297 -4.38 -59.01 10.40
N PRO A 298 -4.65 -60.30 10.63
CA PRO A 298 -3.76 -61.16 11.39
C PRO A 298 -2.40 -61.27 10.69
N LYS A 299 -1.34 -61.43 11.48
CA LYS A 299 0.01 -61.56 10.95
C LYS A 299 0.31 -63.05 10.73
N PRO A 300 0.55 -63.50 9.48
CA PRO A 300 0.68 -64.93 9.17
C PRO A 300 1.79 -65.63 9.97
N TRP A 301 2.90 -64.93 10.24
CA TRP A 301 4.03 -65.49 10.99
C TRP A 301 3.79 -65.61 12.51
N GLU A 302 2.73 -64.98 13.04
CA GLU A 302 2.29 -65.18 14.42
C GLU A 302 1.31 -66.36 14.51
N GLU A 303 0.53 -66.63 13.46
CA GLU A 303 -0.40 -67.76 13.39
C GLU A 303 0.32 -69.08 13.07
N GLU A 304 1.26 -69.09 12.12
CA GLU A 304 2.04 -70.27 11.73
C GLU A 304 3.36 -70.41 12.52
N ALA A 305 3.43 -69.81 13.71
CA ALA A 305 4.65 -69.73 14.51
C ALA A 305 5.26 -71.11 14.83
N ASP A 306 4.41 -72.13 15.04
CA ASP A 306 4.82 -73.49 15.37
C ASP A 306 5.32 -74.29 14.14
N GLU A 307 4.80 -74.01 12.96
CA GLU A 307 5.28 -74.61 11.70
C GLU A 307 6.61 -73.99 11.27
N LEU A 308 6.73 -72.67 11.40
CA LEU A 308 7.96 -71.92 11.15
C LEU A 308 9.11 -72.35 12.09
N ARG A 309 8.80 -72.83 13.30
CA ARG A 309 9.80 -73.37 14.25
C ARG A 309 10.37 -74.72 13.82
N LYS A 310 9.63 -75.50 13.02
CA LYS A 310 10.07 -76.83 12.52
C LYS A 310 10.97 -76.74 11.28
N MET A 311 11.09 -75.57 10.66
CA MET A 311 11.86 -75.33 9.43
C MET A 311 13.33 -75.01 9.72
N LYS A 312 14.20 -75.21 8.72
CA LYS A 312 15.62 -74.82 8.81
C LYS A 312 15.76 -73.30 8.91
N PRO A 313 16.77 -72.75 9.62
CA PRO A 313 16.87 -71.32 9.90
C PRO A 313 16.93 -70.41 8.66
N LYS A 314 17.54 -70.87 7.56
CA LYS A 314 17.62 -70.11 6.30
C LYS A 314 16.26 -70.05 5.59
N GLU A 315 15.61 -71.20 5.44
CA GLU A 315 14.27 -71.34 4.83
C GLU A 315 13.23 -70.54 5.63
N ARG A 316 13.27 -70.62 6.96
CA ARG A 316 12.40 -69.85 7.86
C ARG A 316 12.51 -68.34 7.63
N LYS A 317 13.72 -67.80 7.47
CA LYS A 317 13.93 -66.36 7.23
C LYS A 317 13.34 -65.92 5.89
N GLU A 318 13.49 -66.72 4.84
CA GLU A 318 12.93 -66.42 3.52
C GLU A 318 11.41 -66.47 3.53
N ILE A 319 10.81 -67.48 4.17
CA ILE A 319 9.35 -67.63 4.28
C ILE A 319 8.74 -66.49 5.10
N ILE A 320 9.33 -66.13 6.26
CA ILE A 320 8.87 -64.98 7.06
C ILE A 320 8.93 -63.68 6.25
N LYS A 321 9.96 -63.51 5.41
CA LYS A 321 10.07 -62.33 4.53
C LYS A 321 8.91 -62.28 3.53
N LYS A 322 8.61 -63.39 2.84
CA LYS A 322 7.48 -63.49 1.90
C LYS A 322 6.14 -63.24 2.60
N MET A 323 5.91 -63.86 3.76
CA MET A 323 4.70 -63.63 4.57
C MET A 323 4.52 -62.17 5.00
N LYS A 324 5.62 -61.45 5.31
CA LYS A 324 5.58 -60.02 5.61
C LYS A 324 5.22 -59.18 4.39
N GLU A 325 5.76 -59.52 3.22
CA GLU A 325 5.45 -58.85 1.95
C GLU A 325 3.98 -59.07 1.56
N GLU A 326 3.47 -60.30 1.68
CA GLU A 326 2.06 -60.64 1.44
C GLU A 326 1.11 -59.95 2.43
N TRP A 327 1.46 -59.90 3.71
CA TRP A 327 0.69 -59.17 4.73
C TRP A 327 0.66 -57.67 4.46
N LEU A 328 1.81 -57.07 4.09
CA LEU A 328 1.87 -55.66 3.71
C LEU A 328 1.00 -55.38 2.48
N SER A 329 1.08 -56.22 1.44
CA SER A 329 0.25 -56.13 0.24
C SER A 329 -1.24 -56.20 0.59
N SER A 330 -1.64 -57.18 1.40
CA SER A 330 -3.02 -57.36 1.87
C SER A 330 -3.52 -56.15 2.68
N ARG A 331 -2.64 -55.57 3.52
CA ARG A 331 -2.94 -54.36 4.29
C ARG A 331 -3.09 -53.12 3.40
N TYR A 332 -2.27 -52.98 2.35
CA TYR A 332 -2.42 -51.89 1.38
C TYR A 332 -3.72 -52.03 0.60
N TYR A 333 -4.02 -53.22 0.09
CA TYR A 333 -5.26 -53.52 -0.60
C TYR A 333 -6.50 -53.22 0.26
N CYS A 334 -6.51 -53.68 1.52
CA CYS A 334 -7.59 -53.37 2.46
C CYS A 334 -7.74 -51.86 2.67
N LYS A 335 -6.64 -51.11 2.85
CA LYS A 335 -6.69 -49.65 3.02
C LYS A 335 -7.30 -48.95 1.80
N GLU A 336 -7.00 -49.43 0.60
CA GLU A 336 -7.52 -48.86 -0.64
C GLU A 336 -9.01 -49.16 -0.82
N GLU A 337 -9.43 -50.41 -0.62
CA GLU A 337 -10.85 -50.80 -0.64
C GLU A 337 -11.66 -50.07 0.45
N PHE A 338 -11.13 -49.96 1.67
CA PHE A 338 -11.80 -49.23 2.75
C PHE A 338 -11.96 -47.74 2.42
N LYS A 339 -10.96 -47.11 1.81
CA LYS A 339 -11.07 -45.72 1.32
C LYS A 339 -12.17 -45.61 0.25
N LYS A 340 -12.16 -46.52 -0.73
CA LYS A 340 -13.14 -46.58 -1.81
C LYS A 340 -14.57 -46.76 -1.28
N GLN A 341 -14.78 -47.68 -0.34
CA GLN A 341 -16.09 -47.87 0.31
C GLN A 341 -16.56 -46.61 1.05
N LYS A 342 -15.67 -45.97 1.82
CA LYS A 342 -15.98 -44.74 2.54
C LYS A 342 -16.31 -43.58 1.60
N GLU A 343 -15.63 -43.51 0.46
CA GLU A 343 -15.92 -42.54 -0.60
C GLU A 343 -17.26 -42.81 -1.27
N LEU A 344 -17.55 -44.06 -1.62
CA LEU A 344 -18.86 -44.48 -2.13
C LEU A 344 -20.00 -44.17 -1.15
N GLU A 345 -19.79 -44.40 0.15
CA GLU A 345 -20.80 -44.09 1.17
C GLU A 345 -21.04 -42.57 1.30
N ARG A 346 -19.96 -41.78 1.20
CA ARG A 346 -20.07 -40.31 1.14
C ARG A 346 -20.84 -39.87 -0.12
N LEU A 347 -20.56 -40.47 -1.27
CA LEU A 347 -21.26 -40.18 -2.53
C LEU A 347 -22.73 -40.60 -2.48
N ARG A 348 -23.06 -41.73 -1.83
CA ARG A 348 -24.45 -42.17 -1.58
C ARG A 348 -25.20 -41.14 -0.73
N LYS A 349 -24.61 -40.69 0.38
CA LYS A 349 -25.19 -39.61 1.21
C LYS A 349 -25.32 -38.29 0.44
N LEU A 350 -24.35 -37.97 -0.41
CA LEU A 350 -24.38 -36.75 -1.24
C LEU A 350 -25.47 -36.83 -2.32
N LYS A 351 -25.61 -37.98 -2.97
CA LYS A 351 -26.66 -38.31 -3.93
C LYS A 351 -28.04 -38.10 -3.32
N GLU A 352 -28.32 -38.77 -2.19
CA GLU A 352 -29.61 -38.65 -1.49
C GLU A 352 -29.94 -37.20 -1.14
N ARG A 353 -28.96 -36.46 -0.62
CA ARG A 353 -29.13 -35.02 -0.30
C ARG A 353 -29.43 -34.19 -1.53
N LYS A 354 -28.75 -34.41 -2.65
CA LYS A 354 -28.96 -33.67 -3.89
C LYS A 354 -30.29 -34.03 -4.56
N GLU A 355 -30.66 -35.32 -4.59
CA GLU A 355 -31.95 -35.79 -5.09
C GLU A 355 -33.11 -35.21 -4.28
N LYS A 356 -33.04 -35.29 -2.96
CA LYS A 356 -34.07 -34.74 -2.08
C LYS A 356 -34.26 -33.23 -2.28
N LYS A 357 -33.16 -32.47 -2.38
CA LYS A 357 -33.22 -31.02 -2.67
C LYS A 357 -33.85 -30.71 -4.03
N LEU A 358 -33.53 -31.50 -5.06
CA LEU A 358 -34.08 -31.33 -6.40
C LEU A 358 -35.59 -31.64 -6.42
N GLU A 359 -35.97 -32.75 -5.80
CA GLU A 359 -37.36 -33.17 -5.62
C GLU A 359 -38.18 -32.13 -4.84
N GLU A 360 -37.68 -31.65 -3.71
CA GLU A 360 -38.34 -30.61 -2.91
C GLU A 360 -38.54 -29.33 -3.73
N LYS A 361 -37.53 -28.91 -4.51
CA LYS A 361 -37.63 -27.72 -5.36
C LYS A 361 -38.68 -27.87 -6.45
N ILE A 362 -38.71 -29.01 -7.14
CA ILE A 362 -39.68 -29.31 -8.20
C ILE A 362 -41.09 -29.41 -7.61
N LYS A 363 -41.26 -30.17 -6.52
CA LYS A 363 -42.55 -30.36 -5.85
C LYS A 363 -43.11 -29.05 -5.31
N LYS A 364 -42.28 -28.22 -4.66
CA LYS A 364 -42.70 -26.90 -4.16
C LYS A 364 -43.15 -25.98 -5.29
N SER A 365 -42.41 -25.95 -6.41
CA SER A 365 -42.80 -25.15 -7.58
C SER A 365 -44.09 -25.65 -8.22
N TRP A 366 -44.26 -26.96 -8.32
CA TRP A 366 -45.48 -27.58 -8.85
C TRP A 366 -46.68 -27.31 -7.93
N GLU A 367 -46.56 -27.54 -6.62
CA GLU A 367 -47.62 -27.26 -5.64
C GLU A 367 -48.06 -25.80 -5.65
N LYS A 368 -47.09 -24.87 -5.70
CA LYS A 368 -47.38 -23.44 -5.78
C LYS A 368 -48.27 -23.10 -6.98
N SER A 369 -47.99 -23.71 -8.13
CA SER A 369 -48.71 -23.39 -9.38
C SER A 369 -50.21 -23.71 -9.35
N TRP A 370 -50.66 -24.75 -8.64
CA TRP A 370 -52.09 -25.08 -8.57
C TRP A 370 -52.76 -24.64 -7.26
N LYS A 371 -52.05 -24.61 -6.12
CA LYS A 371 -52.62 -24.14 -4.85
C LYS A 371 -53.09 -22.68 -4.92
N GLU A 372 -52.29 -21.80 -5.51
CA GLU A 372 -52.66 -20.38 -5.69
C GLU A 372 -53.91 -20.20 -6.56
N MET A 373 -54.12 -21.13 -7.49
CA MET A 373 -55.30 -21.14 -8.36
C MET A 373 -56.54 -21.64 -7.61
N GLU A 374 -56.42 -22.73 -6.85
CA GLU A 374 -57.52 -23.28 -6.04
C GLU A 374 -57.96 -22.30 -4.94
N GLU A 375 -57.00 -21.68 -4.25
CA GLU A 375 -57.28 -20.65 -3.24
C GLU A 375 -58.03 -19.44 -3.84
N LYS A 376 -57.64 -18.99 -5.04
CA LYS A 376 -58.35 -17.91 -5.72
C LYS A 376 -59.77 -18.32 -6.09
N TRP A 377 -59.98 -19.55 -6.54
CA TRP A 377 -61.32 -20.08 -6.82
C TRP A 377 -62.19 -20.11 -5.56
N GLU A 378 -61.67 -20.63 -4.46
CA GLU A 378 -62.39 -20.66 -3.17
C GLU A 378 -62.77 -19.25 -2.70
N ASN A 379 -61.86 -18.28 -2.85
CA ASN A 379 -62.12 -16.88 -2.49
C ASN A 379 -63.21 -16.25 -3.37
N GLU A 380 -63.20 -16.47 -4.68
CA GLU A 380 -64.25 -15.93 -5.56
C GLU A 380 -65.61 -16.58 -5.28
N VAL A 381 -65.66 -17.88 -4.97
CA VAL A 381 -66.89 -18.57 -4.55
C VAL A 381 -67.44 -17.96 -3.26
N LYS A 382 -66.60 -17.75 -2.24
CA LYS A 382 -67.02 -17.08 -0.99
C LYS A 382 -67.59 -15.68 -1.25
N LEU A 383 -66.92 -14.89 -2.09
CA LEU A 383 -67.38 -13.53 -2.43
C LEU A 383 -68.72 -13.54 -3.18
N ILE A 384 -68.95 -14.53 -4.05
CA ILE A 384 -70.25 -14.72 -4.73
C ILE A 384 -71.34 -15.05 -3.69
N ASP A 385 -71.06 -15.96 -2.76
CA ASP A 385 -72.00 -16.33 -1.70
C ASP A 385 -72.36 -15.16 -0.78
N GLU A 386 -71.37 -14.35 -0.39
CA GLU A 386 -71.58 -13.16 0.42
C GLU A 386 -72.45 -12.13 -0.30
N GLU A 387 -72.17 -11.86 -1.57
CA GLU A 387 -72.95 -10.90 -2.38
C GLU A 387 -74.40 -11.39 -2.55
N TYR A 388 -74.58 -12.69 -2.81
CA TYR A 388 -75.90 -13.31 -2.91
C TYR A 388 -76.68 -13.24 -1.59
N LYS A 389 -76.06 -13.58 -0.45
CA LYS A 389 -76.70 -13.50 0.88
C LYS A 389 -77.12 -12.07 1.22
N LYS A 390 -76.20 -11.10 1.07
CA LYS A 390 -76.48 -9.68 1.33
C LYS A 390 -77.65 -9.18 0.51
N GLY A 391 -77.66 -9.49 -0.78
CA GLY A 391 -78.73 -9.07 -1.65
C GLY A 391 -80.05 -9.79 -1.36
N LYS A 392 -80.02 -11.08 -0.99
CA LYS A 392 -81.22 -11.81 -0.54
C LYS A 392 -81.83 -11.19 0.72
N GLU A 393 -81.04 -10.89 1.73
CA GLU A 393 -81.51 -10.22 2.96
C GLU A 393 -82.11 -8.85 2.66
N LYS A 394 -81.49 -8.09 1.75
CA LYS A 394 -81.98 -6.77 1.31
C LYS A 394 -83.35 -6.87 0.64
N ILE A 395 -83.54 -7.82 -0.27
CA ILE A 395 -84.83 -8.09 -0.91
C ILE A 395 -85.87 -8.57 0.11
N GLU A 396 -85.52 -9.50 0.99
CA GLU A 396 -86.45 -10.00 2.00
C GLU A 396 -86.92 -8.90 2.95
N LYS A 397 -86.02 -7.99 3.34
CA LYS A 397 -86.37 -6.84 4.17
C LYS A 397 -87.32 -5.90 3.44
N LYS A 398 -86.97 -5.50 2.20
CA LYS A 398 -87.82 -4.63 1.36
C LYS A 398 -89.20 -5.26 1.12
N TRP A 399 -89.26 -6.54 0.80
CA TRP A 399 -90.52 -7.26 0.60
C TRP A 399 -91.38 -7.27 1.87
N ARG A 400 -90.80 -7.54 3.05
CA ARG A 400 -91.54 -7.50 4.33
C ARG A 400 -92.10 -6.11 4.65
N GLU A 401 -91.39 -5.05 4.30
CA GLU A 401 -91.88 -3.68 4.46
C GLU A 401 -93.01 -3.38 3.47
N ALA A 402 -92.85 -3.81 2.21
CA ALA A 402 -93.85 -3.65 1.16
C ALA A 402 -95.14 -4.43 1.45
N SER A 403 -95.02 -5.66 1.94
CA SER A 403 -96.15 -6.56 2.21
C SER A 403 -97.10 -6.05 3.30
N LYS A 404 -96.62 -5.15 4.16
CA LYS A 404 -97.47 -4.45 5.16
C LYS A 404 -98.38 -3.40 4.51
N VAL A 405 -97.96 -2.84 3.38
CA VAL A 405 -98.67 -1.75 2.69
C VAL A 405 -99.58 -2.29 1.58
N ILE A 406 -99.16 -3.38 0.95
CA ILE A 406 -99.81 -4.03 -0.19
C ILE A 406 -99.61 -5.54 -0.20
N LYS A 407 -100.56 -6.29 -0.80
CA LYS A 407 -100.45 -7.74 -0.96
C LYS A 407 -99.55 -8.05 -2.17
N ILE A 408 -98.26 -8.34 -1.93
CA ILE A 408 -97.28 -8.73 -2.96
C ILE A 408 -96.78 -10.16 -2.70
N GLU A 409 -96.68 -10.97 -3.76
CA GLU A 409 -96.06 -12.29 -3.70
C GLU A 409 -94.56 -12.20 -3.36
N LYS A 410 -94.04 -13.23 -2.69
CA LYS A 410 -92.63 -13.27 -2.27
C LYS A 410 -91.74 -13.45 -3.50
N PRO A 411 -90.77 -12.56 -3.77
CA PRO A 411 -89.89 -12.69 -4.92
C PRO A 411 -88.93 -13.88 -4.75
N GLU A 412 -88.84 -14.73 -5.78
CA GLU A 412 -87.84 -15.78 -5.87
C GLU A 412 -86.53 -15.22 -6.45
N ILE A 413 -85.41 -15.48 -5.78
CA ILE A 413 -84.09 -15.07 -6.24
C ILE A 413 -83.39 -16.31 -6.81
N PRO A 414 -82.94 -16.30 -8.08
CA PRO A 414 -82.26 -17.44 -8.68
C PRO A 414 -80.93 -17.71 -7.97
N LYS A 415 -80.60 -18.99 -7.76
CA LYS A 415 -79.34 -19.40 -7.13
C LYS A 415 -78.14 -18.97 -8.00
N PRO A 416 -77.00 -18.59 -7.38
CA PRO A 416 -75.82 -18.19 -8.13
C PRO A 416 -75.18 -19.39 -8.84
N GLU A 417 -74.71 -19.18 -10.07
CA GLU A 417 -73.84 -20.10 -10.79
C GLU A 417 -72.38 -19.82 -10.40
N TYR A 418 -71.59 -20.85 -10.08
CA TYR A 418 -70.20 -20.69 -9.67
C TYR A 418 -69.22 -20.84 -10.83
N PRO A 419 -68.03 -20.22 -10.77
CA PRO A 419 -66.96 -20.52 -11.73
C PRO A 419 -66.56 -22.00 -11.64
N PRO A 420 -66.15 -22.63 -12.77
CA PRO A 420 -65.76 -24.05 -12.78
C PRO A 420 -64.51 -24.29 -11.92
N LYS A 421 -64.49 -25.41 -11.18
CA LYS A 421 -63.35 -25.75 -10.32
C LYS A 421 -62.10 -26.07 -11.17
N PRO A 422 -60.93 -25.48 -10.85
CA PRO A 422 -59.70 -25.75 -11.59
C PRO A 422 -59.23 -27.20 -11.46
N LYS A 423 -58.65 -27.75 -12.53
CA LYS A 423 -58.09 -29.11 -12.55
C LYS A 423 -56.65 -29.10 -12.04
N LYS A 424 -56.26 -30.15 -11.30
CA LYS A 424 -54.86 -30.33 -10.89
C LYS A 424 -53.98 -30.58 -12.12
N LEU A 425 -52.86 -29.85 -12.20
CA LEU A 425 -51.85 -30.01 -13.25
C LEU A 425 -51.08 -31.32 -13.05
N SER A 426 -50.62 -31.97 -14.12
CA SER A 426 -49.81 -33.19 -14.03
C SER A 426 -48.46 -32.93 -13.36
N SER A 427 -47.99 -33.88 -12.55
CA SER A 427 -46.68 -33.79 -11.91
C SER A 427 -45.56 -34.09 -12.92
N PRO A 428 -44.48 -33.31 -12.94
CA PRO A 428 -43.35 -33.58 -13.82
C PRO A 428 -42.52 -34.77 -13.31
N SER A 429 -41.91 -35.52 -14.24
CA SER A 429 -40.93 -36.56 -13.92
C SER A 429 -39.64 -35.95 -13.36
N ILE A 430 -39.14 -36.47 -12.24
CA ILE A 430 -37.99 -35.92 -11.52
C ILE A 430 -36.70 -36.61 -11.99
N PRO A 431 -35.69 -35.86 -12.49
CA PRO A 431 -34.41 -36.43 -12.86
C PRO A 431 -33.65 -37.00 -11.64
N ARG A 432 -32.95 -38.11 -11.82
CA ARG A 432 -32.22 -38.82 -10.75
C ARG A 432 -30.71 -38.69 -10.92
N TYR A 433 -29.99 -38.72 -9.80
CA TYR A 433 -28.53 -38.75 -9.78
C TYR A 433 -28.04 -40.21 -9.81
N PHE A 434 -26.92 -40.44 -10.46
CA PHE A 434 -26.31 -41.77 -10.56
C PHE A 434 -24.92 -41.78 -9.94
N ILE A 435 -24.50 -42.92 -9.40
CA ILE A 435 -23.13 -43.11 -8.90
C ILE A 435 -22.47 -44.14 -9.80
N ASP A 436 -21.35 -43.77 -10.40
CA ASP A 436 -20.47 -44.74 -11.05
C ASP A 436 -19.58 -45.36 -9.99
N GLU A 437 -19.89 -46.59 -9.58
CA GLU A 437 -19.16 -47.30 -8.53
C GLU A 437 -17.73 -47.67 -8.93
N ARG A 438 -17.43 -47.76 -10.24
CA ARG A 438 -16.08 -48.07 -10.74
C ARG A 438 -15.18 -46.85 -10.66
N ARG A 439 -15.70 -45.69 -11.04
CA ARG A 439 -14.96 -44.42 -11.07
C ARG A 439 -15.08 -43.61 -9.77
N CYS A 440 -15.95 -44.02 -8.84
CA CYS A 440 -16.26 -43.28 -7.61
C CYS A 440 -16.64 -41.82 -7.88
N ILE A 441 -17.54 -41.61 -8.85
CA ILE A 441 -18.03 -40.27 -9.21
C ILE A 441 -19.56 -40.21 -9.13
N LEU A 442 -20.06 -39.05 -8.70
CA LEU A 442 -21.48 -38.71 -8.76
C LEU A 442 -21.78 -38.09 -10.13
N ILE A 443 -22.62 -38.75 -10.90
CA ILE A 443 -23.10 -38.29 -12.20
C ILE A 443 -24.40 -37.52 -11.98
N GLU A 444 -24.39 -36.25 -12.37
CA GLU A 444 -25.56 -35.39 -12.31
C GLU A 444 -26.52 -35.72 -13.47
N PRO A 445 -27.84 -35.56 -13.28
CA PRO A 445 -28.80 -35.74 -14.36
C PRO A 445 -28.56 -34.72 -15.48
N ASP A 446 -28.74 -35.16 -16.73
CA ASP A 446 -28.54 -34.33 -17.92
C ASP A 446 -29.22 -32.96 -17.80
N GLU A 447 -28.48 -31.89 -18.11
CA GLU A 447 -29.01 -30.53 -18.07
C GLU A 447 -30.26 -30.36 -18.94
N VAL A 448 -30.33 -31.08 -20.07
CA VAL A 448 -31.47 -31.07 -20.98
C VAL A 448 -32.73 -31.58 -20.28
N SER A 449 -32.59 -32.64 -19.47
CA SER A 449 -33.67 -33.23 -18.69
C SER A 449 -34.16 -32.27 -17.61
N ILE A 450 -33.24 -31.62 -16.89
CA ILE A 450 -33.57 -30.59 -15.89
C ILE A 450 -34.27 -29.40 -16.55
N LYS A 451 -33.74 -28.89 -17.66
CA LYS A 451 -34.33 -27.77 -18.42
C LYS A 451 -35.73 -28.09 -18.90
N ARG A 452 -35.97 -29.32 -19.40
CA ARG A 452 -37.30 -29.79 -19.84
C ARG A 452 -38.31 -29.75 -18.70
N VAL A 453 -37.93 -30.23 -17.51
CA VAL A 453 -38.79 -30.21 -16.31
C VAL A 453 -39.07 -28.78 -15.86
N MET A 454 -38.05 -27.91 -15.85
CA MET A 454 -38.21 -26.50 -15.48
C MET A 454 -39.09 -25.72 -16.47
N MET A 455 -38.97 -25.99 -17.77
CA MET A 455 -39.86 -25.42 -18.79
C MET A 455 -41.30 -25.88 -18.60
N ALA A 456 -41.53 -27.17 -18.33
CA ALA A 456 -42.86 -27.69 -18.04
C ALA A 456 -43.49 -27.00 -16.81
N LEU A 457 -42.71 -26.79 -15.73
CA LEU A 457 -43.15 -26.04 -14.56
C LEU A 457 -43.47 -24.58 -14.87
N LYS A 458 -42.66 -23.93 -15.71
CA LYS A 458 -42.89 -22.54 -16.13
C LYS A 458 -44.17 -22.42 -16.97
N ASN A 459 -44.38 -23.36 -17.89
CA ASN A 459 -45.61 -23.42 -18.70
C ASN A 459 -46.84 -23.66 -17.81
N ASN A 460 -46.74 -24.57 -16.85
CA ASN A 460 -47.79 -24.83 -15.85
C ASN A 460 -48.12 -23.57 -15.03
N ALA A 461 -47.12 -22.81 -14.59
CA ALA A 461 -47.34 -21.55 -13.88
C ALA A 461 -48.00 -20.48 -14.76
N MET A 462 -47.64 -20.41 -16.05
CA MET A 462 -48.27 -19.49 -17.00
C MET A 462 -49.73 -19.85 -17.26
N ILE A 463 -50.03 -21.13 -17.49
CA ILE A 463 -51.39 -21.65 -17.62
C ILE A 463 -52.19 -21.32 -16.36
N ALA A 464 -51.60 -21.57 -15.19
CA ALA A 464 -52.25 -21.31 -13.91
C ALA A 464 -52.61 -19.84 -13.69
N ASN A 465 -51.71 -18.92 -14.04
CA ASN A 465 -51.99 -17.49 -13.99
C ASN A 465 -53.11 -17.09 -14.97
N GLY A 466 -53.13 -17.69 -16.17
CA GLY A 466 -54.21 -17.48 -17.14
C GLY A 466 -55.57 -17.96 -16.61
N GLU A 467 -55.63 -19.14 -16.00
CA GLU A 467 -56.87 -19.66 -15.39
C GLU A 467 -57.31 -18.84 -14.18
N LYS A 468 -56.38 -18.39 -13.35
CA LYS A 468 -56.65 -17.48 -12.23
C LYS A 468 -57.36 -16.20 -12.67
N LEU A 469 -56.88 -15.58 -13.76
CA LEU A 469 -57.49 -14.39 -14.35
C LEU A 469 -58.90 -14.69 -14.89
N LYS A 470 -59.09 -15.84 -15.56
CA LYS A 470 -60.41 -16.27 -16.05
C LYS A 470 -61.40 -16.50 -14.89
N ILE A 471 -60.95 -17.11 -13.80
CA ILE A 471 -61.76 -17.33 -12.59
C ILE A 471 -62.20 -16.00 -12.00
N GLU A 472 -61.27 -15.04 -11.89
CA GLU A 472 -61.58 -13.70 -11.37
C GLU A 472 -62.56 -12.92 -12.27
N GLN A 473 -62.36 -12.97 -13.59
CA GLN A 473 -63.27 -12.33 -14.55
C GLN A 473 -64.68 -12.92 -14.46
N LYS A 474 -64.80 -14.25 -14.50
CA LYS A 474 -66.09 -14.93 -14.31
C LYS A 474 -66.71 -14.61 -12.95
N GLY A 475 -65.92 -14.60 -11.88
CA GLY A 475 -66.40 -14.24 -10.55
C GLY A 475 -66.99 -12.83 -10.49
N LYS A 476 -66.32 -11.84 -11.11
CA LYS A 476 -66.82 -10.46 -11.24
C LYS A 476 -68.10 -10.39 -12.08
N GLU A 477 -68.15 -11.08 -13.21
CA GLU A 477 -69.33 -11.16 -14.07
C GLU A 477 -70.53 -11.74 -13.32
N ILE A 478 -70.35 -12.85 -12.60
CA ILE A 478 -71.39 -13.49 -11.79
C ILE A 478 -71.90 -12.52 -10.71
N ARG A 479 -71.01 -11.89 -9.92
CA ARG A 479 -71.42 -10.90 -8.90
C ARG A 479 -72.18 -9.72 -9.52
N SER A 480 -71.73 -9.23 -10.67
CA SER A 480 -72.41 -8.14 -11.38
C SER A 480 -73.82 -8.54 -11.83
N ARG A 481 -73.99 -9.78 -12.31
CA ARG A 481 -75.28 -10.34 -12.71
C ARG A 481 -76.23 -10.46 -11.52
N ILE A 482 -75.71 -10.96 -10.39
CA ILE A 482 -76.46 -11.02 -9.12
C ILE A 482 -76.93 -9.62 -8.72
N ARG A 483 -76.04 -8.62 -8.70
CA ARG A 483 -76.41 -7.22 -8.38
C ARG A 483 -77.49 -6.67 -9.31
N MET A 484 -77.36 -6.90 -10.61
CA MET A 484 -78.35 -6.44 -11.60
C MET A 484 -79.71 -7.10 -11.38
N GLN A 485 -79.75 -8.42 -11.16
CA GLN A 485 -80.98 -9.16 -10.87
C GLN A 485 -81.64 -8.66 -9.59
N ILE A 486 -80.86 -8.45 -8.53
CA ILE A 486 -81.35 -7.95 -7.25
C ILE A 486 -81.90 -6.54 -7.39
N ASN A 487 -81.17 -5.63 -8.06
CA ASN A 487 -81.67 -4.28 -8.34
C ASN A 487 -82.94 -4.27 -9.19
N ALA A 488 -83.08 -5.19 -10.16
CA ALA A 488 -84.29 -5.31 -10.96
C ALA A 488 -85.49 -5.78 -10.12
N ILE A 489 -85.29 -6.73 -9.20
CA ILE A 489 -86.33 -7.16 -8.25
C ILE A 489 -86.69 -6.01 -7.30
N GLU A 490 -85.70 -5.26 -6.78
CA GLU A 490 -85.96 -4.09 -5.94
C GLU A 490 -86.83 -3.06 -6.66
N ARG A 491 -86.47 -2.70 -7.89
CA ARG A 491 -87.23 -1.74 -8.70
C ARG A 491 -88.66 -2.22 -8.94
N LYS A 492 -88.87 -3.52 -9.20
CA LYS A 492 -90.23 -4.09 -9.33
C LYS A 492 -91.03 -3.89 -8.04
N ILE A 493 -90.46 -4.22 -6.89
CA ILE A 493 -91.13 -4.01 -5.58
C ILE A 493 -91.44 -2.52 -5.38
N ASP A 494 -90.48 -1.63 -5.61
CA ASP A 494 -90.64 -0.19 -5.43
C ASP A 494 -91.75 0.37 -6.36
N THR A 495 -91.80 -0.05 -7.62
CA THR A 495 -92.86 0.36 -8.56
C THR A 495 -94.26 -0.13 -8.16
N GLU A 496 -94.37 -1.34 -7.61
CA GLU A 496 -95.66 -1.86 -7.15
C GLU A 496 -96.14 -1.12 -5.89
N ILE A 497 -95.23 -0.74 -4.98
CA ILE A 497 -95.54 0.13 -3.84
C ILE A 497 -96.05 1.49 -4.32
N GLU A 498 -95.37 2.11 -5.28
CA GLU A 498 -95.75 3.42 -5.84
C GLU A 498 -97.12 3.38 -6.52
N LYS A 499 -97.37 2.39 -7.39
CA LYS A 499 -98.68 2.20 -8.03
C LYS A 499 -99.79 2.13 -7.00
N ALA A 500 -99.62 1.33 -5.95
CA ALA A 500 -100.64 1.17 -4.94
C ALA A 500 -100.82 2.42 -4.05
N ARG A 501 -99.75 3.18 -3.78
CA ARG A 501 -99.87 4.49 -3.13
C ARG A 501 -100.68 5.46 -3.99
N MET A 502 -100.42 5.49 -5.30
CA MET A 502 -101.16 6.31 -6.26
C MET A 502 -102.63 5.88 -6.37
N GLU A 503 -102.93 4.58 -6.34
CA GLU A 503 -104.30 4.08 -6.33
C GLU A 503 -105.04 4.41 -5.03
N LYS A 504 -104.39 4.28 -3.88
CA LYS A 504 -104.96 4.73 -2.59
C LYS A 504 -105.22 6.24 -2.61
N HIS A 505 -104.31 7.04 -3.17
CA HIS A 505 -104.50 8.48 -3.33
C HIS A 505 -105.69 8.80 -4.26
N LYS A 506 -105.77 8.15 -5.42
CA LYS A 506 -106.90 8.31 -6.36
C LYS A 506 -108.23 7.87 -5.76
N LYS A 507 -108.27 6.78 -4.99
CA LYS A 507 -109.48 6.35 -4.26
C LYS A 507 -109.89 7.35 -3.19
N ALA A 508 -108.93 7.86 -2.41
CA ALA A 508 -109.18 8.90 -1.41
C ALA A 508 -109.67 10.22 -2.05
N GLU A 509 -109.11 10.61 -3.20
CA GLU A 509 -109.60 11.76 -3.98
C GLU A 509 -111.00 11.53 -4.56
N LYS A 510 -111.28 10.32 -5.08
CA LYS A 510 -112.60 9.95 -5.59
C LYS A 510 -113.65 9.93 -4.48
N GLU A 511 -113.32 9.44 -3.28
CA GLU A 511 -114.19 9.52 -2.09
C GLU A 511 -114.41 10.98 -1.65
N LYS A 512 -113.37 11.82 -1.69
CA LYS A 512 -113.52 13.26 -1.42
C LYS A 512 -114.42 13.96 -2.44
N LEU A 513 -114.34 13.58 -3.72
CA LEU A 513 -115.19 14.10 -4.80
C LEU A 513 -116.64 13.60 -4.68
N LEU A 514 -116.85 12.31 -4.36
CA LEU A 514 -118.18 11.74 -4.13
C LEU A 514 -118.87 12.37 -2.90
N LYS A 515 -118.12 12.67 -1.83
CA LYS A 515 -118.62 13.45 -0.68
C LYS A 515 -118.97 14.90 -1.03
N LYS A 516 -118.42 15.46 -2.12
CA LYS A 516 -118.70 16.82 -2.61
C LYS A 516 -119.91 16.90 -3.55
N ILE A 517 -120.29 15.80 -4.21
CA ILE A 517 -121.44 15.72 -5.13
C ILE A 517 -122.70 15.19 -4.42
N GLY A 518 -122.54 14.51 -3.27
CA GLY A 518 -123.63 14.06 -2.40
C GLY A 518 -124.13 15.09 -1.37
N LYS A 519 -123.82 16.38 -1.58
CA LYS A 519 -124.40 17.56 -0.93
C LYS A 519 -124.83 18.51 -2.03
#